data_AF-A0A496QNI0-F1
#
_entry.id   AF-A0A496QNI0-F1
#
_cell.length_a   1.000
_cell.length_b   1.000
_cell.length_c   1.000
_cell.angle_alpha   90.00
_cell.angle_beta   90.00
_cell.angle_gamma   90.00
#
_symmetry.space_group_name_H-M   'P 1'
#
loop_
_entity.id
_entity.type
_entity.pdbx_description
1 polymer ?
#
loop_
_entity_poly.entity_id
_entity_poly.type
_entity_poly.pdbx_seq_one_letter_code
_entity_poly.pdbx_strand_id
1 'polypeptide(L)' 'MLEVDQPLNLIREPENPYDEMAIEVYWKDYKLGYIPRDDNSVIAQLMDRGIPLKASISRLNESGNPWDRVGIRVTMEV' A
#
# COMPACT_ATOMS: atom_id res chain seq x y z
N MET A 1 4.16 2.90 -17.43
CA MET A 1 5.40 2.30 -16.90
C MET A 1 5.44 2.63 -15.43
N LEU A 2 5.65 1.63 -14.56
CA LEU A 2 5.84 1.87 -13.13
C LEU A 2 7.23 2.47 -12.96
N GLU A 3 7.37 3.50 -12.13
CA GLU A 3 8.65 4.12 -11.80
C GLU A 3 8.75 4.31 -10.29
N VAL A 4 9.99 4.38 -9.77
CA VAL A 4 10.25 4.72 -8.36
C VAL A 4 9.71 6.13 -8.08
N ASP A 5 9.26 6.36 -6.85
CA ASP A 5 8.62 7.59 -6.36
C ASP A 5 7.26 7.91 -6.98
N GLN A 6 6.70 7.02 -7.80
CA GLN A 6 5.32 7.19 -8.26
C GLN A 6 4.33 7.07 -7.10
N PRO A 7 3.34 7.97 -7.03
CA PRO A 7 2.33 7.95 -5.97
C PRO A 7 1.42 6.74 -6.11
N LEU A 8 1.04 6.19 -4.96
CA LEU A 8 0.10 5.10 -4.82
C LEU A 8 -1.09 5.55 -3.98
N ASN A 9 -2.26 5.03 -4.31
CA ASN A 9 -3.48 5.23 -3.54
C ASN A 9 -3.66 4.04 -2.61
N LEU A 10 -3.91 4.33 -1.33
CA LEU A 10 -4.27 3.34 -0.33
C LEU A 10 -5.77 3.43 -0.07
N ILE A 11 -6.46 2.30 -0.12
CA ILE A 11 -7.90 2.21 0.13
C ILE A 11 -8.15 1.23 1.27
N ARG A 12 -8.85 1.67 2.31
CA ARG A 12 -9.25 0.80 3.43
C ARG A 12 -10.37 -0.14 3.00
N GLU A 13 -10.24 -1.41 3.37
CA GLU A 13 -11.27 -2.44 3.19
C GLU A 13 -11.62 -3.07 4.55
N PRO A 14 -12.28 -2.34 5.47
CA PRO A 14 -12.55 -2.83 6.83
C PRO A 14 -13.56 -3.98 6.88
N GLU A 15 -14.39 -4.15 5.83
CA GLU A 15 -15.38 -5.22 5.72
C GLU A 15 -14.81 -6.51 5.10
N ASN A 16 -13.49 -6.58 4.88
CA ASN A 16 -12.86 -7.76 4.33
C ASN A 16 -12.99 -8.96 5.31
N PRO A 17 -13.64 -10.06 4.91
CA PRO A 17 -13.95 -11.16 5.82
C PRO A 17 -12.71 -11.94 6.29
N TYR A 18 -11.56 -11.73 5.64
CA TYR A 18 -10.31 -12.40 5.97
C TYR A 18 -9.39 -11.54 6.86
N ASP A 19 -9.54 -10.21 6.80
CA ASP A 19 -8.64 -9.26 7.46
C ASP A 19 -9.27 -7.85 7.54
N GLU A 20 -9.77 -7.47 8.73
CA GLU A 20 -10.35 -6.15 8.99
C GLU A 20 -9.36 -4.99 8.81
N MET A 21 -8.05 -5.28 8.82
CA MET A 21 -6.97 -4.31 8.61
C MET A 21 -6.52 -4.25 7.14
N ALA A 22 -7.26 -4.90 6.22
CA ALA A 22 -6.93 -4.89 4.81
C ALA A 22 -6.87 -3.48 4.23
N ILE A 23 -5.79 -3.23 3.49
CA ILE A 23 -5.54 -2.00 2.74
C ILE A 23 -5.15 -2.40 1.32
N GLU A 24 -5.98 -1.99 0.37
CA GLU A 24 -5.70 -2.14 -1.05
C GLU A 24 -4.74 -1.07 -1.53
N VAL A 25 -3.85 -1.47 -2.43
CA VAL A 25 -2.85 -0.58 -3.05
C VAL A 25 -3.17 -0.44 -4.52
N TYR A 26 -3.35 0.80 -4.96
CA TYR A 26 -3.60 1.14 -6.35
C TYR A 26 -2.52 2.05 -6.92
N TRP A 27 -2.15 1.79 -8.16
CA TRP A 27 -1.44 2.74 -9.00
C TRP A 27 -2.39 3.25 -10.08
N LYS A 28 -2.80 4.52 -9.99
CA LYS A 28 -3.91 5.05 -10.80
C LYS A 28 -5.16 4.17 -10.61
N ASP A 29 -5.67 3.57 -11.67
CA ASP A 29 -6.82 2.67 -11.66
C ASP A 29 -6.44 1.18 -11.58
N TYR A 30 -5.15 0.87 -11.48
CA TYR A 30 -4.64 -0.49 -11.43
C TYR A 30 -4.40 -0.94 -10.00
N LYS A 31 -5.16 -1.96 -9.55
CA LYS A 31 -4.91 -2.63 -8.27
C LYS A 31 -3.58 -3.39 -8.35
N LEU A 32 -2.61 -2.99 -7.53
CA LEU A 32 -1.34 -3.68 -7.38
C LEU A 32 -1.44 -4.85 -6.40
N GLY A 33 -2.34 -4.75 -5.42
CA GLY A 33 -2.57 -5.80 -4.43
C GLY A 33 -2.96 -5.23 -3.07
N TYR A 34 -2.42 -5.85 -2.02
CA TYR A 34 -2.67 -5.49 -0.63
C TYR A 34 -1.38 -5.18 0.11
N ILE A 35 -1.46 -4.34 1.13
CA ILE A 35 -0.38 -4.23 2.12
C ILE A 35 -0.27 -5.57 2.89
N PRO A 36 0.93 -6.12 3.07
CA PRO A 36 1.14 -7.33 3.86
C PRO A 36 0.57 -7.21 5.27
N ARG A 37 0.02 -8.31 5.79
CA ARG A 37 -0.62 -8.36 7.12
C ARG A 37 0.30 -7.93 8.27
N ASP A 38 1.60 -8.17 8.13
CA ASP A 38 2.58 -7.82 9.16
C ASP A 38 2.72 -6.29 9.33
N ASP A 39 2.43 -5.52 8.28
CA ASP A 39 2.59 -4.05 8.26
C ASP A 39 1.25 -3.28 8.24
N ASN A 40 0.15 -3.95 7.84
CA ASN A 40 -1.12 -3.25 7.58
C ASN A 40 -1.76 -2.64 8.82
N SER A 41 -1.58 -3.23 10.01
CA SER A 41 -2.29 -2.85 11.22
C SER A 41 -2.02 -1.40 11.66
N VAL A 42 -0.77 -0.95 11.60
CA VAL A 42 -0.37 0.42 11.95
C VAL A 42 -0.93 1.41 10.93
N ILE A 43 -0.80 1.09 9.64
CA ILE A 43 -1.28 1.94 8.55
C ILE A 43 -2.81 2.06 8.61
N ALA A 44 -3.51 0.95 8.85
CA ALA A 44 -4.96 0.90 8.94
C ALA A 44 -5.48 1.79 10.07
N GLN A 45 -4.90 1.68 11.26
CA GLN A 45 -5.27 2.53 12.38
C GLN A 45 -5.02 4.02 12.13
N LEU A 46 -3.94 4.37 11.42
CA LEU A 46 -3.66 5.76 11.05
C LEU A 46 -4.71 6.29 10.05
N MET A 47 -5.06 5.50 9.04
CA MET A 47 -6.12 5.84 8.08
C MET A 47 -7.49 5.98 8.77
N ASP A 48 -7.84 5.06 9.67
CA ASP A 48 -9.11 5.06 10.39
C ASP A 48 -9.23 6.27 11.35
N ARG A 49 -8.10 6.82 11.79
CA ARG A 49 -8.02 8.08 12.57
C ARG A 49 -8.04 9.34 11.70
N GLY A 50 -8.08 9.20 10.36
CA GLY A 50 -8.02 10.31 9.43
C GLY A 50 -6.66 10.98 9.32
N ILE A 51 -5.57 10.30 9.69
CA ILE A 51 -4.22 10.82 9.52
C ILE A 51 -3.85 10.77 8.03
N PRO A 52 -3.41 11.89 7.42
CA PRO A 52 -3.02 11.90 6.01
C PRO A 52 -1.75 11.08 5.80
N LEU A 53 -1.84 10.08 4.92
CA LEU A 53 -0.74 9.21 4.55
C LEU A 53 -0.45 9.37 3.05
N LYS A 54 0.84 9.38 2.71
CA LYS A 54 1.34 9.26 1.35
C LYS A 54 1.97 7.90 1.16
N ALA A 55 1.62 7.24 0.05
CA ALA A 55 2.27 6.02 -0.38
C ALA A 55 2.96 6.23 -1.73
N SER A 56 4.14 5.65 -1.91
CA SER A 56 4.86 5.66 -3.17
C SER A 56 5.61 4.37 -3.41
N ILE A 57 5.93 4.11 -4.69
CA ILE A 57 6.78 2.99 -5.07
C ILE A 57 8.21 3.28 -4.62
N SER A 58 8.73 2.50 -3.69
CA SER A 58 10.07 2.68 -3.12
C SER A 58 11.16 1.95 -3.89
N ARG A 59 10.80 0.86 -4.57
CA ARG A 59 11.69 0.07 -5.43
C ARG A 59 10.86 -0.70 -6.45
N LEU A 60 11.38 -0.82 -7.66
CA LEU A 60 10.90 -1.75 -8.67
C LEU A 60 12.02 -2.73 -8.96
N ASN A 61 11.78 -4.02 -8.70
CA ASN A 61 12.72 -5.07 -9.02
C ASN A 61 12.15 -5.89 -10.19
N GLU A 62 12.93 -6.06 -11.25
CA GLU A 62 12.56 -6.92 -12.38
C GLU A 62 12.76 -8.42 -12.07
N SER A 63 13.14 -8.76 -10.83
CA SER A 63 13.34 -10.12 -10.37
C SER A 63 12.13 -11.03 -10.62
N GLY A 64 12.41 -12.28 -10.99
CA GLY A 64 11.39 -13.29 -11.34
C GLY A 64 10.36 -13.56 -10.23
N ASN A 65 10.70 -13.31 -8.96
CA ASN A 65 9.79 -13.44 -7.81
C ASN A 65 8.78 -12.28 -7.74
N PRO A 66 7.46 -12.53 -7.88
CA PRO A 66 6.42 -11.49 -7.85
C PRO A 66 6.42 -10.61 -6.59
N TRP A 67 6.81 -11.17 -5.44
CA TRP A 67 6.78 -10.48 -4.15
C TRP A 67 7.91 -9.48 -3.95
N ASP A 68 9.01 -9.62 -4.69
CA ASP A 68 10.13 -8.69 -4.64
C ASP A 68 9.99 -7.52 -5.62
N ARG A 69 8.99 -7.56 -6.50
CA ARG A 69 8.90 -6.67 -7.66
C ARG A 69 8.58 -5.22 -7.30
N VAL A 70 7.81 -4.99 -6.25
CA VAL A 70 7.36 -3.65 -5.88
C VAL A 70 7.50 -3.46 -4.38
N GLY A 71 8.42 -2.59 -3.97
CA GLY A 71 8.43 -2.09 -2.61
C GLY A 71 7.54 -0.85 -2.52
N ILE A 72 6.81 -0.75 -1.41
CA ILE A 72 5.95 0.39 -1.12
C ILE A 72 6.55 1.11 0.08
N ARG A 73 6.63 2.44 0.01
CA ARG A 73 6.95 3.30 1.15
C ARG A 73 5.68 4.03 1.54
N VAL A 74 5.35 3.99 2.82
CA VAL A 74 4.24 4.77 3.40
C VAL A 74 4.84 5.77 4.39
N THR A 75 4.46 7.03 4.24
CA THR A 75 4.93 8.16 5.08
C THR A 75 3.75 8.99 5.54
N MET A 76 3.81 9.50 6.76
CA MET A 76 2.85 10.48 7.25
C MET A 76 3.18 11.85 6.66
N GLU A 77 2.15 12.61 6.28
CA GLU A 77 2.32 14.06 6.11
C GLU A 77 2.27 14.72 7.49
N VAL A 78 3.37 15.35 7.87
CA VAL A 78 3.51 16.14 9.10
C VAL A 78 3.41 17.62 8.77
#